data_AF-A0A813I1Q5-F1
#
_entry.id   AF-A0A813I1Q5-F1
#
_cell.length_a   1.000
_cell.length_b   1.000
_cell.length_c   1.000
_cell.angle_alpha   90.00
_cell.angle_beta   90.00
_cell.angle_gamma   90.00
#
_symmetry.space_group_name_H-M   'P 1'
#
loop_
_entity.id
_entity.type
_entity.pdbx_description
1 polymer ?
#
loop_
_entity_poly.entity_id
_entity_poly.type
_entity_poly.pdbx_seq_one_letter_code
_entity_poly.pdbx_strand_id
1 'polypeptide(L)'
;GQELDLAMGVSGPVSPVDPETGKTVSIKAMDCMLAGNGLGASHFWALLMTGTDTIRELSSLRWDPAYLYEPDKDLALGKYYSKHGGFVLEEHLMGFDAAFFGMSGKTAALIDPLQRNSLEVGYGILHQAGWNKERLRNASIGVYFGNCGTDWNSQLALLAPQW
;
A
#
# COMPACT_ATOMS: atom_id res chain seq x y z
N GLY A 1 22.34 -11.76 43.19
CA GLY A 1 21.96 -12.03 41.80
C GLY A 1 21.07 -10.90 41.36
N GLN A 2 21.65 -9.89 40.71
CA GLN A 2 20.92 -8.80 40.10
C GLN A 2 20.37 -9.31 38.77
N GLU A 3 19.05 -9.39 38.67
CA GLU A 3 18.36 -9.50 37.39
C GLU A 3 18.58 -8.16 36.68
N LEU A 4 19.30 -8.21 35.56
CA LEU A 4 19.56 -7.05 34.72
C LEU A 4 18.25 -6.65 34.04
N ASP A 5 17.64 -5.58 34.54
CA ASP A 5 16.66 -4.75 33.83
C ASP A 5 17.29 -4.21 32.53
N LEU A 6 17.27 -5.04 31.50
CA LEU A 6 17.50 -4.64 30.11
C LEU A 6 16.16 -4.28 29.44
N ALA A 7 15.30 -3.54 30.15
CA ALA A 7 14.26 -2.78 29.50
C ALA A 7 14.90 -1.48 29.00
N MET A 8 15.44 -1.52 27.77
CA MET A 8 15.73 -0.29 27.02
C MET A 8 14.49 0.60 27.13
N GLY A 9 14.65 1.81 27.68
CA GLY A 9 13.59 2.78 27.92
C GLY A 9 12.95 3.33 26.64
N VAL A 10 12.30 2.46 25.88
CA VAL A 10 11.49 2.83 24.72
C VAL A 10 10.14 3.24 25.27
N SER A 11 9.98 4.52 25.61
CA SER A 11 8.63 5.06 25.77
C SER A 11 8.00 5.08 24.38
N GLY A 12 7.01 4.20 24.16
CA GLY A 12 6.24 4.20 22.93
C GLY A 12 5.52 5.53 22.70
N PRO A 13 5.07 5.81 21.46
CA PRO A 13 4.27 7.00 21.19
C PRO A 13 3.03 7.03 22.08
N VAL A 14 2.76 8.19 22.69
CA VAL A 14 1.56 8.41 23.52
C VAL A 14 0.41 8.82 22.61
N SER A 15 -0.76 8.20 22.78
CA SER A 15 -1.97 8.57 22.05
C SER A 15 -2.32 10.05 22.29
N PRO A 16 -2.65 10.82 21.25
CA PRO A 16 -3.20 12.15 21.41
C PRO A 16 -4.46 12.12 22.28
N VAL A 17 -4.59 13.11 23.16
CA VAL A 17 -5.75 13.32 24.02
C VAL A 17 -6.53 14.50 23.46
N ASP A 18 -7.82 14.31 23.21
CA ASP A 18 -8.75 15.38 22.89
C ASP A 18 -8.84 16.34 24.11
N PRO A 19 -8.48 17.62 23.95
CA PRO A 19 -8.46 18.57 25.07
C PRO A 19 -9.85 18.92 25.61
N GLU A 20 -10.92 18.75 24.81
CA GLU A 20 -12.29 19.05 25.23
C GLU A 20 -12.96 17.84 25.88
N THR A 21 -12.80 16.66 25.26
CA THR A 21 -13.51 15.44 25.72
C THR A 21 -12.67 14.52 26.59
N GLY A 22 -11.35 14.72 26.65
CA GLY A 22 -10.39 13.85 27.32
C GLY A 22 -10.24 12.46 26.67
N LYS A 23 -10.89 12.22 25.53
CA LYS A 23 -10.85 10.93 24.83
C LYS A 23 -9.53 10.75 24.09
N THR A 24 -9.08 9.51 23.99
CA THR A 24 -7.89 9.13 23.21
C THR A 24 -8.27 8.28 22.01
N VAL A 25 -7.40 8.30 21.00
CA VAL A 25 -7.51 7.42 19.83
C VAL A 25 -6.66 6.18 20.05
N SER A 26 -7.21 5.01 19.68
CA SER A 26 -6.48 3.74 19.69
C SER A 26 -6.41 3.16 18.29
N ILE A 27 -5.24 2.66 17.90
CA ILE A 27 -5.05 1.90 16.66
C ILE A 27 -5.48 0.46 16.95
N LYS A 28 -6.52 -0.01 16.27
CA LYS A 28 -7.07 -1.36 16.49
C LYS A 28 -6.47 -2.42 15.58
N ALA A 29 -6.08 -2.03 14.36
CA ALA A 29 -5.43 -2.89 13.39
C ALA A 29 -4.59 -2.02 12.45
N MET A 30 -3.61 -2.63 11.81
CA MET A 30 -2.79 -2.02 10.77
C MET A 30 -2.48 -3.08 9.72
N ASP A 31 -2.42 -2.66 8.47
CA ASP A 31 -2.09 -3.51 7.34
C ASP A 31 -1.40 -2.64 6.28
N CYS A 32 -0.63 -3.27 5.41
CA CYS A 32 0.13 -2.59 4.39
C CYS A 32 0.41 -3.51 3.21
N MET A 33 0.66 -2.90 2.06
CA MET A 33 1.14 -3.59 0.86
C MET A 33 2.34 -2.81 0.35
N LEU A 34 3.54 -3.34 0.61
CA LEU A 34 4.81 -2.66 0.37
C LEU A 34 5.73 -3.51 -0.52
N ALA A 35 6.86 -2.91 -0.91
CA ALA A 35 7.91 -3.61 -1.64
C ALA A 35 8.47 -4.81 -0.85
N GLY A 36 9.12 -5.75 -1.56
CA GLY A 36 9.73 -6.92 -0.93
C GLY A 36 8.74 -7.90 -0.31
N ASN A 37 7.52 -7.98 -0.86
CA ASN A 37 6.43 -8.80 -0.34
C ASN A 37 6.02 -8.43 1.10
N GLY A 38 6.12 -7.14 1.45
CA GLY A 38 5.62 -6.58 2.70
C GLY A 38 4.10 -6.52 2.73
N LEU A 39 3.45 -7.69 2.74
CA LEU A 39 2.01 -7.85 2.80
C LEU A 39 1.58 -8.05 4.25
N GLY A 40 0.94 -7.05 4.84
CA GLY A 40 0.54 -7.09 6.23
C GLY A 40 1.62 -6.67 7.21
N ALA A 41 1.17 -6.29 8.40
CA ALA A 41 2.01 -5.80 9.48
C ALA A 41 3.08 -6.82 9.90
N SER A 42 2.75 -8.11 9.87
CA SER A 42 3.67 -9.19 10.27
C SER A 42 4.83 -9.35 9.30
N HIS A 43 4.58 -9.37 7.98
CA HIS A 43 5.66 -9.44 7.00
C HIS A 43 6.49 -8.16 6.97
N PHE A 44 5.84 -7.00 7.07
CA PHE A 44 6.55 -5.73 7.18
C PHE A 44 7.47 -5.71 8.40
N TRP A 45 6.98 -6.16 9.56
CA TRP A 45 7.81 -6.26 10.76
C TRP A 45 8.98 -7.23 10.58
N ALA A 46 8.75 -8.38 9.95
CA ALA A 46 9.82 -9.33 9.64
C ALA A 46 10.92 -8.69 8.77
N LEU A 47 10.54 -7.97 7.71
CA LEU A 47 11.48 -7.25 6.83
C LEU A 47 12.32 -6.23 7.61
N LEU A 48 11.71 -5.48 8.54
CA LEU A 48 12.43 -4.52 9.38
C LEU A 48 13.41 -5.22 10.32
N MET A 49 12.96 -6.29 10.98
CA MET A 49 13.76 -7.05 11.94
C MET A 49 14.97 -7.74 11.29
N THR A 50 14.84 -8.17 10.04
CA THR A 50 15.94 -8.76 9.28
C THR A 50 16.80 -7.74 8.55
N GLY A 51 16.41 -6.47 8.52
CA GLY A 51 17.11 -5.43 7.77
C GLY A 51 17.12 -5.68 6.26
N THR A 52 16.07 -6.31 5.73
CA THR A 52 16.02 -6.71 4.32
C THR A 52 15.88 -5.49 3.42
N ASP A 53 16.83 -5.34 2.49
CA ASP A 53 16.67 -4.39 1.38
C ASP A 53 15.65 -4.93 0.37
N THR A 54 14.60 -4.14 0.13
CA THR A 54 13.49 -4.49 -0.76
C THR A 54 13.58 -3.78 -2.11
N ILE A 55 14.62 -2.98 -2.32
CA ILE A 55 14.90 -2.31 -3.58
C ILE A 55 15.29 -3.34 -4.63
N ARG A 56 14.62 -3.29 -5.77
CA ARG A 56 14.85 -4.19 -6.89
C ARG A 56 15.04 -3.43 -8.18
N GLU A 57 15.61 -4.10 -9.17
CA GLU A 57 15.59 -3.58 -10.53
C GLU A 57 14.15 -3.47 -11.03
N LEU A 58 13.92 -2.43 -11.81
CA LEU A 58 12.65 -2.16 -12.43
C LEU A 58 12.25 -3.31 -13.37
N SER A 59 11.02 -3.79 -13.23
CA SER A 59 10.46 -4.79 -14.13
C SER A 59 10.20 -4.20 -15.52
N SER A 60 10.62 -4.92 -16.56
CA SER A 60 10.29 -4.60 -17.96
C SER A 60 8.79 -4.68 -18.26
N LEU A 61 8.00 -5.30 -17.37
CA LEU A 61 6.53 -5.29 -17.44
C LEU A 61 5.93 -3.91 -17.12
N ARG A 62 6.69 -3.01 -16.46
CA ARG A 62 6.27 -1.64 -16.15
C ARG A 62 6.76 -0.66 -17.18
N TRP A 63 8.08 -0.55 -17.33
CA TRP A 63 8.72 0.32 -18.31
C TRP A 63 9.84 -0.44 -19.00
N ASP A 64 9.84 -0.42 -20.32
CA ASP A 64 10.88 -1.08 -21.10
C ASP A 64 12.21 -0.29 -20.99
N PRO A 65 13.26 -0.88 -20.40
CA PRO A 65 14.55 -0.21 -20.26
C PRO A 65 15.20 0.11 -21.60
N ALA A 66 14.88 -0.60 -22.69
CA ALA A 66 15.43 -0.31 -24.02
C ALA A 66 15.08 1.11 -24.51
N TYR A 67 13.92 1.64 -24.08
CA TYR A 67 13.42 2.94 -24.52
C TYR A 67 13.57 4.04 -23.47
N LEU A 68 13.48 3.67 -22.19
CA LEU A 68 13.30 4.63 -21.10
C LEU A 68 14.47 4.71 -20.12
N TYR A 69 15.50 3.86 -20.26
CA TYR A 69 16.70 3.94 -19.42
C TYR A 69 17.82 4.72 -20.11
N GLU A 70 18.47 5.62 -19.37
CA GLU A 70 19.71 6.29 -19.75
C GLU A 70 20.59 6.47 -18.50
N PRO A 71 21.70 5.72 -18.34
CA PRO A 71 22.53 5.80 -17.15
C PRO A 71 23.24 7.15 -17.00
N ASP A 72 23.49 7.87 -18.09
CA ASP A 72 24.06 9.22 -18.03
C ASP A 72 22.97 10.24 -17.68
N LYS A 73 23.03 10.77 -16.47
CA LYS A 73 22.08 11.75 -15.95
C LYS A 73 21.97 12.99 -16.85
N ASP A 74 23.05 13.40 -17.49
CA ASP A 74 23.06 14.59 -18.36
C ASP A 74 22.38 14.33 -19.71
N LEU A 75 22.27 13.07 -20.11
CA LEU A 75 21.60 12.63 -21.34
C LEU A 75 20.15 12.13 -21.10
N ALA A 76 19.74 11.95 -19.84
CA ALA A 76 18.47 11.34 -19.45
C ALA A 76 17.23 12.26 -19.60
N LEU A 77 17.16 13.11 -20.63
CA LEU A 77 15.99 13.94 -20.87
C LEU A 77 14.78 13.08 -21.25
N GLY A 78 13.75 13.05 -20.38
CA GLY A 78 12.55 12.23 -20.56
C GLY A 78 12.74 10.74 -20.29
N LYS A 79 13.88 10.35 -19.71
CA LYS A 79 14.25 8.97 -19.34
C LYS A 79 14.58 8.87 -17.86
N TYR A 80 14.61 7.65 -17.32
CA TYR A 80 15.10 7.40 -15.97
C TYR A 80 16.57 6.96 -16.02
N TYR A 81 17.35 7.39 -15.02
CA TYR A 81 18.77 7.02 -14.86
C TYR A 81 19.03 6.07 -13.68
N SER A 82 18.04 5.89 -12.80
CA SER A 82 18.06 4.82 -11.78
C SER A 82 17.17 3.67 -12.25
N LYS A 83 17.75 2.47 -12.35
CA LYS A 83 17.01 1.23 -12.59
C LYS A 83 16.46 0.60 -11.32
N HIS A 84 16.75 1.16 -10.15
CA HIS A 84 16.39 0.58 -8.85
C HIS A 84 15.24 1.34 -8.19
N GLY A 85 14.30 0.61 -7.61
CA GLY A 85 13.20 1.17 -6.83
C GLY A 85 12.46 0.13 -5.98
N GLY A 86 11.66 0.62 -5.03
CA GLY A 86 10.77 -0.19 -4.22
C GLY A 86 9.41 -0.32 -4.90
N PHE A 87 9.05 -1.53 -5.31
CA PHE A 87 7.80 -1.78 -6.03
C PHE A 87 7.03 -2.92 -5.38
N VAL A 88 5.71 -2.75 -5.26
CA VAL A 88 4.78 -3.87 -5.04
C VAL A 88 4.87 -4.83 -6.23
N LEU A 89 4.78 -6.14 -5.98
CA LEU A 89 4.83 -7.12 -7.06
C LEU A 89 3.64 -6.96 -8.01
N GLU A 90 3.87 -7.22 -9.30
CA GLU A 90 2.87 -7.05 -10.37
C GLU A 90 1.61 -7.89 -10.10
N GLU A 91 1.78 -9.10 -9.56
CA GLU A 91 0.67 -9.98 -9.16
C GLU A 91 -0.25 -9.36 -8.11
N HIS A 92 0.30 -8.64 -7.13
CA HIS A 92 -0.48 -7.96 -6.09
C HIS A 92 -1.02 -6.62 -6.56
N LEU A 93 -0.29 -5.92 -7.42
CA LEU A 93 -0.74 -4.65 -7.98
C LEU A 93 -1.92 -4.85 -8.94
N MET A 94 -1.92 -5.92 -9.73
CA MET A 94 -2.96 -6.19 -10.72
C MET A 94 -4.08 -7.10 -10.18
N GLY A 95 -3.79 -7.88 -9.13
CA GLY A 95 -4.77 -8.76 -8.48
C GLY A 95 -5.90 -7.97 -7.82
N PHE A 96 -7.13 -8.46 -7.98
CA PHE A 96 -8.29 -7.92 -7.28
C PHE A 96 -9.47 -8.90 -7.32
N ASP A 97 -10.07 -9.20 -6.16
CA ASP A 97 -11.29 -10.01 -6.09
C ASP A 97 -12.55 -9.18 -6.40
N ALA A 98 -12.79 -8.95 -7.69
CA ALA A 98 -13.94 -8.17 -8.15
C ALA A 98 -15.28 -8.73 -7.68
N ALA A 99 -15.43 -10.07 -7.64
CA ALA A 99 -16.68 -10.72 -7.26
C ALA A 99 -17.01 -10.48 -5.79
N PHE A 100 -16.00 -10.51 -4.91
CA PHE A 100 -16.16 -10.21 -3.49
C PHE A 100 -16.71 -8.80 -3.22
N PHE A 101 -16.30 -7.83 -4.03
CA PHE A 101 -16.77 -6.44 -3.98
C PHE A 101 -18.01 -6.17 -4.84
N GLY A 102 -18.60 -7.19 -5.45
CA GLY A 102 -19.82 -7.05 -6.26
C GLY A 102 -19.59 -6.33 -7.60
N MET A 103 -18.38 -6.39 -8.14
CA MET A 103 -17.98 -5.76 -9.40
C MET A 103 -17.78 -6.81 -10.51
N SER A 104 -18.05 -6.42 -11.75
CA SER A 104 -17.65 -7.22 -12.91
C SER A 104 -16.15 -7.09 -13.16
N GLY A 105 -15.52 -8.12 -13.73
CA GLY A 105 -14.10 -8.04 -14.12
C GLY A 105 -13.80 -6.90 -15.09
N LYS A 106 -14.74 -6.56 -15.99
CA LYS A 106 -14.63 -5.42 -16.91
C LYS A 106 -14.58 -4.09 -16.16
N THR A 107 -15.46 -3.92 -15.18
CA THR A 107 -15.49 -2.72 -14.34
C THR A 107 -14.22 -2.62 -13.51
N ALA A 108 -13.79 -3.72 -12.89
CA ALA A 108 -12.58 -3.76 -12.07
C ALA A 108 -11.31 -3.39 -12.85
N ALA A 109 -11.20 -3.81 -14.11
CA ALA A 109 -10.06 -3.46 -14.97
C ALA A 109 -9.90 -1.95 -15.23
N LEU A 110 -11.01 -1.20 -15.16
CA LEU A 110 -11.01 0.25 -15.33
C LEU A 110 -10.70 1.00 -14.03
N ILE A 111 -10.74 0.32 -12.89
CA ILE A 111 -10.46 0.93 -11.59
C ILE A 111 -8.95 0.98 -11.37
N ASP A 112 -8.49 2.15 -10.92
CA ASP A 112 -7.12 2.38 -10.49
C ASP A 112 -6.65 1.28 -9.51
N PRO A 113 -5.49 0.62 -9.77
CA PRO A 113 -4.87 -0.32 -8.84
C PRO A 113 -4.80 0.18 -7.39
N LEU A 114 -4.51 1.47 -7.16
CA LEU A 114 -4.47 2.04 -5.81
C LEU A 114 -5.83 1.96 -5.11
N GLN A 115 -6.92 2.22 -5.83
CA GLN A 115 -8.27 2.09 -5.28
C GLN A 115 -8.63 0.63 -5.01
N ARG A 116 -8.28 -0.29 -5.91
CA ARG A 116 -8.50 -1.74 -5.74
C ARG A 116 -7.77 -2.28 -4.51
N ASN A 117 -6.49 -1.95 -4.39
CA ASN A 117 -5.69 -2.34 -3.22
C ASN A 117 -6.26 -1.75 -1.93
N SER A 118 -6.73 -0.51 -1.98
CA SER A 118 -7.32 0.14 -0.80
C SER A 118 -8.60 -0.54 -0.33
N LEU A 119 -9.41 -1.10 -1.25
CA LEU A 119 -10.59 -1.88 -0.91
C LEU A 119 -10.22 -3.20 -0.21
N GLU A 120 -9.23 -3.93 -0.73
CA GLU A 120 -8.78 -5.19 -0.13
C GLU A 120 -8.12 -4.99 1.23
N VAL A 121 -7.14 -4.08 1.30
CA VAL A 121 -6.44 -3.74 2.54
C VAL A 121 -7.42 -3.17 3.56
N GLY A 122 -8.31 -2.25 3.14
CA GLY A 122 -9.33 -1.67 4.01
C GLY A 122 -10.28 -2.71 4.58
N TYR A 123 -10.75 -3.65 3.75
CA TYR A 123 -11.59 -4.75 4.22
C TYR A 123 -10.84 -5.66 5.21
N GLY A 124 -9.60 -6.03 4.91
CA GLY A 124 -8.74 -6.84 5.77
C GLY A 124 -8.52 -6.21 7.14
N ILE A 125 -8.19 -4.91 7.18
CA ILE A 125 -8.00 -4.13 8.42
C ILE A 125 -9.27 -4.11 9.25
N LEU A 126 -10.41 -3.82 8.62
CA LEU A 126 -11.70 -3.76 9.33
C LEU A 126 -12.01 -5.13 9.96
N HIS A 127 -11.80 -6.22 9.22
CA HIS A 127 -11.99 -7.57 9.74
C HIS A 127 -11.04 -7.90 10.90
N GLN A 128 -9.75 -7.57 10.77
CA GLN A 128 -8.76 -7.73 11.85
C GLN A 128 -9.13 -6.94 13.11
N ALA A 129 -9.72 -5.75 12.94
CA ALA A 129 -10.24 -4.93 14.03
C ALA A 129 -11.57 -5.44 14.62
N GLY A 130 -12.10 -6.58 14.15
CA GLY A 130 -13.32 -7.22 14.65
C GLY A 130 -14.62 -6.69 14.04
N TRP A 131 -14.53 -5.95 12.92
CA TRP A 131 -15.69 -5.51 12.16
C TRP A 131 -16.10 -6.55 11.12
N ASN A 132 -17.40 -6.56 10.81
CA ASN A 132 -17.95 -7.38 9.74
C ASN A 132 -18.96 -6.55 8.92
N LYS A 133 -19.42 -7.08 7.79
CA LYS A 133 -20.32 -6.36 6.88
C LYS A 133 -21.63 -5.93 7.56
N GLU A 134 -22.18 -6.73 8.48
CA GLU A 134 -23.41 -6.35 9.19
C GLU A 134 -23.20 -5.18 10.15
N ARG A 135 -22.11 -5.20 10.92
CA ARG A 135 -21.77 -4.15 11.90
C ARG A 135 -21.37 -2.84 11.26
N LEU A 136 -20.78 -2.88 10.06
CA LEU A 136 -20.43 -1.70 9.30
C LEU A 136 -21.65 -1.02 8.69
N ARG A 137 -22.74 -1.76 8.44
CA ARG A 137 -23.96 -1.21 7.86
C ARG A 137 -24.58 -0.21 8.84
N ASN A 138 -24.73 1.04 8.40
CA ASN A 138 -25.22 2.18 9.19
C ASN A 138 -24.31 2.61 10.36
N ALA A 139 -23.07 2.10 10.44
CA ALA A 139 -22.12 2.60 11.42
C ALA A 139 -21.64 4.02 11.03
N SER A 140 -21.48 4.88 12.03
CA SER A 140 -20.86 6.19 11.83
C SER A 140 -19.34 6.02 11.76
N ILE A 141 -18.82 5.88 10.54
CA ILE A 141 -17.39 5.65 10.28
C ILE A 141 -16.90 6.70 9.29
N GLY A 142 -15.84 7.42 9.66
CA GLY A 142 -15.10 8.29 8.76
C GLY A 142 -14.01 7.51 8.02
N VAL A 143 -13.86 7.76 6.73
CA VAL A 143 -12.75 7.24 5.91
C VAL A 143 -11.91 8.42 5.45
N TYR A 144 -10.63 8.39 5.77
CA TYR A 144 -9.66 9.41 5.38
C TYR A 144 -8.62 8.74 4.49
N PHE A 145 -8.45 9.24 3.27
CA PHE A 145 -7.61 8.62 2.27
C PHE A 145 -6.68 9.65 1.62
N GLY A 146 -5.37 9.40 1.70
CA GLY A 146 -4.36 10.21 1.03
C GLY A 146 -4.07 9.65 -0.36
N ASN A 147 -4.30 10.43 -1.41
CA ASN A 147 -3.99 10.07 -2.78
C ASN A 147 -3.42 11.28 -3.51
N CYS A 148 -2.29 11.11 -4.20
CA CYS A 148 -1.67 12.13 -5.04
C CYS A 148 -2.09 12.04 -6.52
N GLY A 149 -3.05 11.16 -6.85
CA GLY A 149 -3.48 10.90 -8.22
C GLY A 149 -2.56 9.89 -8.89
N THR A 150 -3.10 9.17 -9.87
CA THR A 150 -2.37 8.18 -10.66
C THR A 150 -2.48 8.51 -12.14
N ASP A 151 -1.52 8.01 -12.92
CA ASP A 151 -1.54 8.09 -14.39
C ASP A 151 -2.40 6.99 -15.01
N TRP A 152 -3.13 6.20 -14.20
CA TRP A 152 -3.86 5.02 -14.65
C TRP A 152 -4.88 5.35 -15.75
N ASN A 153 -5.62 6.45 -15.62
CA ASN A 153 -6.57 6.88 -16.64
C ASN A 153 -5.88 7.22 -17.97
N SER A 154 -4.69 7.83 -17.91
CA SER A 154 -3.89 8.13 -19.10
C SER A 154 -3.37 6.85 -19.76
N GLN A 155 -2.95 5.86 -18.95
CA GLN A 155 -2.53 4.55 -19.43
C GLN A 155 -3.67 3.77 -20.07
N LEU A 156 -4.87 3.79 -19.46
CA LEU A 156 -6.07 3.16 -20.03
C LEU A 156 -6.42 3.76 -21.40
N ALA A 157 -6.34 5.08 -21.56
CA ALA A 157 -6.60 5.73 -22.84
C ALA A 157 -5.60 5.32 -23.94
N LEU A 158 -4.33 5.06 -23.58
CA LEU A 158 -3.32 4.57 -24.51
C LEU A 158 -3.52 3.08 -24.86
N LEU A 159 -3.99 2.28 -23.91
CA LEU A 159 -4.21 0.84 -24.06
C LEU A 159 -5.57 0.48 -24.67
N ALA A 160 -6.52 1.41 -24.67
CA ALA A 160 -7.83 1.26 -25.29
C ALA A 160 -7.99 2.24 -26.47
N PRO A 161 -7.38 1.96 -27.65
CA PRO A 161 -7.54 2.88 -28.79
C PRO A 161 -8.99 3.02 -29.25
N GLN A 162 -9.89 2.07 -28.96
CA GLN A 162 -11.27 2.11 -29.45
C GLN A 162 -12.21 1.27 -28.58
N TRP A 163 -12.89 1.95 -27.66
CA TRP A 163 -14.18 1.54 -27.07
C TRP A 163 -15.19 2.62 -27.41
#